data_AF-A0A9E2KLK8-F1
#
_entry.id   AF-A0A9E2KLK8-F1
#
_cell.length_a   1.000
_cell.length_b   1.000
_cell.length_c   1.000
_cell.angle_alpha   90.00
_cell.angle_beta   90.00
_cell.angle_gamma   90.00
#
_symmetry.space_group_name_H-M   'P 1'
#
loop_
_entity.id
_entity.type
_entity.pdbx_description
1 polymer ?
#
loop_
_entity_poly.entity_id
_entity_poly.type
_entity_poly.pdbx_seq_one_letter_code
_entity_poly.pdbx_strand_id
1 'polypeptide(L)'
;MLSSAASDVYKRQAQGPASGVALPQGFYLCDEGGRLAVYTCDADGQPLQRVELTEVYVNLLPEGDALRIKQGLVVWGEQALASLLEDLGN
;
A
#
# COMPACT_ATOMS: atom_id res chain seq x y z
N MET A 1 -4.88 13.58 31.64
CA MET A 1 -4.37 12.20 31.62
C MET A 1 -4.79 11.56 30.30
N LEU A 2 -3.78 11.32 29.46
CA LEU A 2 -3.62 10.37 28.35
C LEU A 2 -4.78 10.02 27.39
N SER A 3 -4.44 10.15 26.10
CA SER A 3 -4.81 9.30 24.96
C SER A 3 -6.11 9.56 24.20
N SER A 4 -5.98 10.34 23.11
CA SER A 4 -6.49 9.91 21.81
C SER A 4 -5.87 10.75 20.70
N ALA A 5 -4.63 10.42 20.35
CA ALA A 5 -3.94 10.90 19.16
C ALA A 5 -3.58 9.67 18.34
N ALA A 6 -4.53 9.11 17.58
CA ALA A 6 -4.25 7.91 16.78
C ALA A 6 -5.16 7.67 15.56
N SER A 7 -6.00 8.63 15.12
CA SER A 7 -6.95 8.30 14.03
C SER A 7 -7.07 9.31 12.88
N ASP A 8 -6.30 10.40 12.87
CA ASP A 8 -6.36 11.41 11.80
C ASP A 8 -5.37 11.18 10.64
N VAL A 9 -4.61 10.08 10.64
CA VAL A 9 -3.49 9.91 9.68
C VAL A 9 -3.93 9.30 8.34
N TYR A 10 -4.97 8.45 8.30
CA TYR A 10 -5.29 7.69 7.07
C TYR A 10 -6.30 8.36 6.10
N LYS A 11 -6.79 9.58 6.39
CA LYS A 11 -7.87 10.20 5.59
C LYS A 11 -7.56 11.55 4.94
N ARG A 12 -6.31 12.02 4.97
CA ARG A 12 -5.93 13.36 4.45
C ARG A 12 -4.95 13.40 3.29
N GLN A 13 -4.58 12.27 2.68
CA GLN A 13 -3.60 12.28 1.57
C GLN A 13 -4.15 11.58 0.33
N ALA A 14 -5.02 12.27 -0.42
CA ALA A 14 -5.28 11.94 -1.82
C ALA A 14 -5.64 13.18 -2.65
N GLN A 15 -5.14 14.36 -2.27
CA GLN A 15 -5.30 15.59 -3.05
C GLN A 15 -3.99 16.40 -3.02
N GLY A 16 -3.18 16.27 -4.07
CA GLY A 16 -1.98 17.06 -4.37
C GLY A 16 -1.46 16.77 -5.79
N PRO A 17 -0.97 17.76 -6.56
CA PRO A 17 -1.15 17.83 -8.01
C PRO A 17 -0.14 17.06 -8.86
N ALA A 18 -0.51 16.84 -10.11
CA ALA A 18 0.24 16.24 -11.21
C ALA A 18 1.72 16.68 -11.28
N SER A 19 2.63 15.73 -11.50
CA SER A 19 3.88 15.93 -12.22
C SER A 19 4.42 14.59 -12.69
N GLY A 20 4.35 14.36 -13.99
CA GLY A 20 4.98 13.21 -14.62
C GLY A 20 6.49 13.34 -14.56
N VAL A 21 7.15 12.45 -13.83
CA VAL A 21 8.39 11.76 -14.17
C VAL A 21 8.72 10.80 -13.01
N ALA A 22 8.84 9.49 -13.28
CA ALA A 22 9.88 8.63 -12.68
C ALA A 22 9.73 7.15 -13.06
N LEU A 23 10.73 6.62 -13.77
CA LEU A 23 11.21 5.24 -13.64
C LEU A 23 12.04 5.17 -12.32
N PRO A 24 12.24 4.03 -11.61
CA PRO A 24 11.74 2.67 -11.80
C PRO A 24 10.63 2.36 -10.77
N GLN A 25 9.47 1.97 -11.29
CA GLN A 25 8.19 1.74 -10.62
C GLN A 25 8.22 0.80 -9.39
N GLY A 26 8.50 1.38 -8.22
CA GLY A 26 8.21 0.77 -6.92
C GLY A 26 6.74 0.94 -6.55
N PHE A 27 6.21 -0.02 -5.82
CA PHE A 27 4.83 -0.07 -5.34
C PHE A 27 4.81 -0.30 -3.84
N TYR A 28 3.97 0.45 -3.13
CA TYR A 28 3.77 0.32 -1.70
C TYR A 28 2.42 -0.32 -1.44
N LEU A 29 2.42 -1.42 -0.71
CA LEU A 29 1.24 -2.17 -0.34
C LEU A 29 0.91 -1.90 1.12
N CYS A 30 -0.33 -1.50 1.39
CA CYS A 30 -0.81 -1.30 2.75
C CYS A 30 -2.26 -1.74 2.93
N ASP A 31 -2.64 -1.94 4.18
CA ASP A 31 -4.00 -2.26 4.59
C ASP A 31 -4.84 -0.97 4.67
N GLU A 32 -5.83 -0.85 3.78
CA GLU A 32 -6.80 0.24 3.80
C GLU A 32 -8.20 -0.33 4.08
N GLY A 33 -8.61 -0.26 5.35
CA GLY A 33 -9.95 -0.69 5.76
C GLY A 33 -10.18 -2.20 5.63
N GLY A 34 -9.14 -3.01 5.79
CA GLY A 34 -9.20 -4.47 5.68
C GLY A 34 -8.96 -5.00 4.27
N ARG A 35 -8.68 -4.12 3.29
CA ARG A 35 -8.36 -4.47 1.91
C ARG A 35 -6.96 -3.98 1.54
N LEU A 36 -6.32 -4.72 0.65
CA LEU A 36 -4.99 -4.42 0.16
C LEU A 36 -5.06 -3.26 -0.84
N ALA A 37 -4.39 -2.17 -0.51
CA ALA A 37 -4.27 -0.99 -1.35
C ALA A 37 -2.85 -0.89 -1.92
N VAL A 38 -2.76 -0.58 -3.21
CA VAL A 38 -1.51 -0.42 -3.95
C VAL A 38 -1.28 1.05 -4.22
N TYR A 39 -0.11 1.54 -3.84
CA TYR A 39 0.35 2.90 -4.07
C TYR A 39 1.61 2.89 -4.94
N THR A 40 1.84 3.94 -5.72
CA THR A 40 3.16 4.17 -6.35
C THR A 40 4.15 4.65 -5.30
N CYS A 41 5.41 4.25 -5.40
CA CYS A 41 6.51 4.75 -4.57
C CYS A 41 7.39 5.78 -5.29
N ASP A 42 8.00 6.67 -4.52
CA ASP A 42 9.22 7.35 -4.95
C ASP A 42 10.47 6.44 -4.82
N ALA A 43 11.65 6.99 -5.16
CA ALA A 43 12.92 6.29 -5.06
C ALA A 43 13.32 5.94 -3.61
N ASP A 44 12.73 6.60 -2.62
CA ASP A 44 12.94 6.36 -1.18
C ASP A 44 11.93 5.34 -0.62
N GLY A 45 11.03 4.81 -1.45
CA GLY A 45 10.03 3.82 -1.07
C GLY A 45 8.82 4.41 -0.35
N GLN A 46 8.60 5.73 -0.43
CA GLN A 46 7.46 6.40 0.20
C GLN A 46 6.22 6.35 -0.70
N PRO A 47 5.02 6.07 -0.12
CA PRO A 47 3.79 6.05 -0.90
C PRO A 47 3.43 7.46 -1.39
N LEU A 48 3.25 7.60 -2.70
CA LEU A 48 2.88 8.86 -3.36
C LEU A 48 1.39 8.92 -3.67
N GLN A 49 0.91 8.04 -4.57
CA GLN A 49 -0.46 8.05 -5.07
C GLN A 49 -1.03 6.63 -5.06
N ARG A 50 -2.30 6.48 -4.64
CA ARG A 50 -3.01 5.20 -4.75
C ARG A 50 -3.26 4.88 -6.22
N VAL A 51 -2.75 3.73 -6.65
CA VAL A 51 -2.95 3.16 -7.97
C VAL A 51 -4.25 2.38 -7.99
N GLU A 52 -4.40 1.46 -7.04
CA GLU A 52 -5.49 0.49 -7.03
C GLU A 52 -5.87 0.11 -5.60
N LEU A 53 -7.14 -0.20 -5.40
CA LEU A 53 -7.62 -0.86 -4.19
C LEU A 53 -8.14 -2.23 -4.63
N THR A 54 -7.44 -3.29 -4.24
CA THR A 54 -7.79 -4.64 -4.65
C THR A 54 -8.93 -5.18 -3.79
N GLU A 55 -9.56 -6.25 -4.26
CA GLU A 55 -10.56 -6.99 -3.48
C GLU A 55 -9.92 -8.04 -2.54
N VAL A 56 -8.58 -8.04 -2.42
CA VAL A 56 -7.86 -8.92 -1.49
C VAL A 56 -8.03 -8.40 -0.07
N TYR A 57 -8.63 -9.22 0.78
CA TYR A 57 -8.84 -8.87 2.18
C TYR A 57 -7.62 -9.24 3.01
N VAL A 58 -6.98 -8.23 3.60
CA VAL A 58 -5.81 -8.43 4.48
C VAL A 58 -6.16 -9.29 5.70
N ASN A 59 -7.41 -9.26 6.13
CA ASN A 59 -7.91 -10.08 7.25
C ASN A 59 -8.00 -11.58 6.91
N LEU A 60 -8.03 -11.94 5.63
CA LEU A 60 -8.06 -13.34 5.18
C LEU A 60 -6.66 -13.88 4.89
N LEU A 61 -5.67 -13.00 4.79
CA LEU A 61 -4.28 -13.40 4.61
C LEU A 61 -3.74 -14.06 5.88
N PRO A 62 -2.76 -14.97 5.75
CA PRO A 62 -2.04 -15.48 6.89
C PRO A 62 -1.40 -14.33 7.70
N GLU A 63 -1.31 -14.51 9.01
CA GLU A 63 -0.88 -13.47 9.96
C GLU A 63 0.45 -12.82 9.55
N GLY A 64 1.40 -13.62 9.05
CA GLY A 64 2.69 -13.13 8.58
C GLY A 64 2.57 -12.10 7.46
N ASP A 65 1.75 -12.37 6.44
CA ASP A 65 1.59 -11.46 5.31
C ASP A 65 0.68 -10.29 5.65
N ALA A 66 -0.37 -10.52 6.44
CA ALA A 66 -1.21 -9.46 6.96
C ALA A 66 -0.39 -8.43 7.76
N LEU A 67 0.52 -8.90 8.63
CA LEU A 67 1.42 -8.02 9.39
C LEU A 67 2.38 -7.27 8.49
N ARG A 68 2.95 -7.92 7.48
CA ARG A 68 3.87 -7.28 6.52
C ARG A 68 3.17 -6.16 5.75
N ILE A 69 1.94 -6.38 5.30
CA ILE A 69 1.14 -5.35 4.61
C ILE A 69 0.75 -4.23 5.56
N LYS A 70 0.37 -4.53 6.81
CA LYS A 70 0.08 -3.50 7.83
C LYS A 70 1.30 -2.66 8.19
N GLN A 71 2.50 -3.23 8.12
CA GLN A 71 3.77 -2.52 8.33
C GLN A 71 4.22 -1.71 7.11
N GLY A 72 3.61 -1.96 5.94
CA GLY A 72 4.00 -1.36 4.67
C GLY A 72 5.03 -2.21 3.94
N LEU A 73 4.62 -2.76 2.79
CA LEU A 73 5.49 -3.59 1.96
C LEU A 73 5.82 -2.86 0.66
N VAL A 74 7.12 -2.66 0.39
CA VAL A 74 7.59 -2.08 -0.88
C VAL A 74 7.96 -3.20 -1.84
N VAL A 75 7.41 -3.16 -3.05
CA VAL A 75 7.66 -4.10 -4.13
C VAL A 75 8.19 -3.33 -5.34
N TRP A 76 9.33 -3.75 -5.87
CA TRP A 76 9.96 -3.09 -7.01
C TRP A 76 9.62 -3.83 -8.30
N GLY A 77 8.98 -3.13 -9.23
CA GLY A 77 8.64 -3.64 -10.55
C GLY A 77 7.23 -4.25 -10.64
N GLU A 78 6.62 -4.07 -11.80
CA GLU A 78 5.24 -4.51 -12.09
C GLU A 78 5.08 -6.03 -12.05
N GLN A 79 6.07 -6.78 -12.52
CA GLN A 79 6.01 -8.25 -12.53
C GLN A 79 6.03 -8.83 -11.10
N ALA A 80 6.84 -8.25 -10.21
CA ALA A 80 6.89 -8.67 -8.81
C ALA A 80 5.59 -8.30 -8.08
N LEU A 81 5.01 -7.13 -8.39
CA LEU A 81 3.70 -6.75 -7.88
C LEU A 81 2.62 -7.72 -8.36
N ALA A 82 2.53 -7.97 -9.67
CA ALA A 82 1.53 -8.86 -10.25
C ALA A 82 1.60 -10.26 -9.64
N SER A 83 2.81 -10.85 -9.58
CA SER A 83 3.01 -12.17 -8.99
C SER A 83 2.62 -12.21 -7.51
N LEU A 84 2.88 -11.14 -6.74
CA LEU A 84 2.47 -11.06 -5.34
C LEU A 84 0.94 -10.94 -5.21
N LEU A 85 0.30 -10.13 -6.05
CA LEU A 85 -1.15 -9.97 -6.04
C LEU A 85 -1.86 -11.28 -6.43
N GLU A 86 -1.31 -12.04 -7.38
CA GLU A 86 -1.81 -13.37 -7.74
C GLU A 86 -1.67 -14.36 -6.58
N ASP A 87 -0.53 -14.37 -5.87
CA ASP A 87 -0.31 -15.24 -4.71
C ASP A 87 -1.27 -14.91 -3.55
N LEU A 88 -1.56 -13.62 -3.33
CA LEU A 88 -2.45 -13.17 -2.26
C LEU A 88 -3.95 -13.26 -2.62
N GLY A 89 -4.29 -13.28 -3.90
CA GLY A 89 -5.67 -13.30 -4.42
C GLY A 89 -6.23 -14.68 -4.74
N ASN A 90 -5.42 -15.74 -4.63
CA ASN A 90 -5.81 -17.14 -4.88
C ASN A 90 -6.15 -17.89 -3.59
#